data_AF-A0A7C4MZQ7-F1
#
_entry.id   AF-A0A7C4MZQ7-F1
#
_cell.length_a   1.000
_cell.length_b   1.000
_cell.length_c   1.000
_cell.angle_alpha   90.00
_cell.angle_beta   90.00
_cell.angle_gamma   90.00
#
_symmetry.space_group_name_H-M   'P 1'
#
loop_
_entity.id
_entity.type
_entity.pdbx_description
1 polymer ?
#
loop_
_entity_poly.entity_id
_entity_poly.type
_entity_poly.pdbx_seq_one_letter_code
_entity_poly.pdbx_strand_id
1 'polypeptide(L)'
;MGGFSFRLEKVLHYRAHLEKKVRLQLGEAVTRLKDQESLIRHLNSRRAGAAQGLAEERSRGISVGRDRIHTAFLRRLTEELAEAHGELEKRRERLELLKSLLRLAAMKKKSLESLKEEQLRRFIEKAERMEQKLLDEFVVTRRERQNP
;
A
#
# COMPACT_ATOMS: atom_id res chain seq x y z
N MET A 1 -23.48 34.72 -2.28
CA MET A 1 -22.92 34.07 -1.07
C MET A 1 -21.66 33.33 -1.46
N GLY A 2 -20.52 33.61 -0.81
CA GLY A 2 -19.27 32.90 -1.11
C GLY A 2 -19.34 31.46 -0.61
N GLY A 3 -19.01 30.50 -1.48
CA GLY A 3 -18.95 29.08 -1.10
C GLY A 3 -17.84 28.80 -0.08
N PHE A 4 -17.96 27.68 0.64
CA PHE A 4 -16.93 27.23 1.57
C PHE A 4 -15.60 26.96 0.84
N SER A 5 -14.49 27.48 1.37
CA SER A 5 -13.14 27.21 0.86
C SER A 5 -12.25 26.72 1.99
N PHE A 6 -11.62 25.56 1.78
CA PHE A 6 -10.68 25.00 2.74
C PHE A 6 -9.25 25.42 2.39
N ARG A 7 -8.62 26.21 3.28
CA ARG A 7 -7.27 26.76 3.04
C ARG A 7 -6.20 25.71 2.76
N LEU A 8 -6.36 24.48 3.26
CA LEU A 8 -5.39 23.40 3.10
C LEU A 8 -5.77 22.38 2.00
N GLU A 9 -6.66 22.73 1.08
CA GLU A 9 -7.12 21.83 0.00
C GLU A 9 -5.94 21.29 -0.84
N LYS A 10 -4.99 22.16 -1.21
CA LYS A 10 -3.78 21.75 -1.96
C LYS A 10 -2.94 20.74 -1.18
N VAL A 11 -2.81 20.92 0.13
CA VAL A 11 -2.07 20.00 1.00
C VAL A 11 -2.80 18.66 1.10
N LEU A 12 -4.13 18.68 1.20
CA LEU A 12 -4.96 17.48 1.23
C LEU A 12 -4.81 16.67 -0.07
N HIS A 13 -4.89 17.32 -1.24
CA HIS A 13 -4.65 16.68 -2.54
C HIS A 13 -3.25 16.07 -2.64
N TYR A 14 -2.23 16.81 -2.20
CA TYR A 14 -0.87 16.29 -2.20
C TYR A 14 -0.72 15.05 -1.30
N ARG A 15 -1.33 15.04 -0.11
CA ARG A 15 -1.32 13.85 0.77
C ARG A 15 -2.07 12.67 0.16
N ALA A 16 -3.19 12.91 -0.51
CA ALA A 16 -3.91 11.87 -1.24
C ALA A 16 -3.06 11.28 -2.39
N HIS A 17 -2.31 12.12 -3.10
CA HIS A 17 -1.37 11.66 -4.11
C HIS A 17 -0.25 10.79 -3.52
N LEU A 18 0.34 11.20 -2.38
CA LEU A 18 1.37 10.41 -1.70
C LEU A 18 0.83 9.05 -1.24
N GLU A 19 -0.37 8.99 -0.67
CA GLU A 19 -1.02 7.74 -0.30
C GLU A 19 -1.20 6.81 -1.52
N LYS A 20 -1.70 7.36 -2.64
CA LYS A 20 -1.87 6.62 -3.89
C LYS A 20 -0.54 6.07 -4.42
N LYS A 21 0.53 6.86 -4.35
CA LYS A 21 1.88 6.45 -4.76
C LYS A 21 2.39 5.27 -3.92
N VAL A 22 2.27 5.36 -2.60
CA VAL A 22 2.70 4.26 -1.71
C VAL A 22 1.87 3.00 -1.94
N ARG A 23 0.56 3.15 -2.19
CA ARG A 23 -0.33 2.02 -2.51
C ARG A 23 0.09 1.30 -3.80
N LEU A 24 0.47 2.05 -4.84
CA LEU A 24 0.98 1.47 -6.08
C LEU A 24 2.28 0.68 -5.82
N GLN A 25 3.23 1.28 -5.12
CA GLN A 25 4.49 0.64 -4.75
C GLN A 25 4.28 -0.63 -3.90
N LEU A 26 3.28 -0.61 -3.00
CA LEU A 26 2.92 -1.79 -2.22
C LEU A 26 2.39 -2.91 -3.14
N GLY A 27 1.53 -2.58 -4.10
CA GLY A 27 1.04 -3.53 -5.10
C GLY A 27 2.18 -4.19 -5.89
N GLU A 28 3.12 -3.38 -6.39
CA GLU A 28 4.32 -3.87 -7.09
C GLU A 28 5.17 -4.77 -6.18
N ALA A 29 5.36 -4.40 -4.91
CA ALA A 29 6.13 -5.20 -3.96
C ALA A 29 5.46 -6.56 -3.67
N VAL A 30 4.13 -6.62 -3.58
CA VAL A 30 3.38 -7.88 -3.41
C VAL A 30 3.59 -8.79 -4.62
N THR A 31 3.47 -8.27 -5.85
CA THR A 31 3.71 -9.06 -7.06
C THR A 31 5.12 -9.60 -7.08
N ARG A 32 6.12 -8.74 -6.84
CA ARG A 32 7.53 -9.12 -6.79
C ARG A 32 7.86 -10.17 -5.74
N LEU A 33 7.13 -10.18 -4.61
CA LEU A 33 7.27 -11.20 -3.58
C LEU A 33 6.73 -12.55 -4.07
N LYS A 34 5.55 -12.57 -4.68
CA LYS A 34 4.95 -13.79 -5.26
C LYS A 34 5.81 -14.39 -6.38
N ASP A 35 6.39 -13.55 -7.21
CA ASP A 35 7.31 -13.98 -8.27
C ASP A 35 8.54 -14.67 -7.66
N GLN A 36 9.11 -14.08 -6.60
CA GLN A 36 10.25 -14.64 -5.87
C GLN A 36 9.92 -15.98 -5.21
N GLU A 37 8.75 -16.10 -4.56
CA GLU A 37 8.28 -17.36 -3.99
C GLU A 37 8.09 -18.43 -5.08
N SER A 38 7.61 -18.04 -6.26
CA SER A 38 7.44 -18.94 -7.39
C SER A 38 8.77 -19.43 -7.95
N LEU A 39 9.77 -18.54 -8.03
CA LEU A 39 11.14 -18.89 -8.39
C LEU A 39 11.74 -19.91 -7.42
N ILE A 40 11.60 -19.69 -6.11
CA ILE A 40 12.09 -20.61 -5.08
C ILE A 40 11.41 -21.99 -5.22
N ARG A 41 10.09 -22.04 -5.42
CA ARG A 41 9.38 -23.29 -5.68
C ARG A 41 9.92 -24.02 -6.91
N HIS A 42 10.15 -23.29 -8.00
CA HIS A 42 10.69 -23.84 -9.23
C HIS A 42 12.11 -24.39 -9.04
N LEU A 43 13.01 -23.65 -8.38
CA LEU A 43 14.36 -24.08 -8.09
C LEU A 43 14.39 -25.32 -7.17
N ASN A 44 13.53 -25.37 -6.15
CA ASN A 44 13.39 -26.55 -5.29
C ASN A 44 12.93 -27.78 -6.08
N SER A 45 11.93 -27.62 -6.96
CA SER A 45 11.46 -28.71 -7.83
C SER A 45 12.57 -29.21 -8.77
N ARG A 46 13.31 -28.29 -9.40
CA ARG A 46 14.47 -28.62 -10.24
C ARG A 46 15.55 -29.36 -9.46
N ARG A 47 15.87 -28.91 -8.24
CA ARG A 47 16.87 -29.55 -7.37
C ARG A 47 16.44 -30.95 -6.96
N ALA A 48 15.18 -31.13 -6.57
CA ALA A 48 14.63 -32.43 -6.20
C ALA A 48 14.68 -33.41 -7.38
N GLY A 49 14.24 -32.98 -8.58
CA GLY A 49 14.31 -33.80 -9.79
C GLY A 49 15.74 -34.16 -10.18
N ALA A 50 16.68 -33.20 -10.11
CA ALA A 50 18.10 -33.46 -10.39
C ALA A 50 18.73 -34.41 -9.37
N ALA A 51 18.36 -34.31 -8.09
CA ALA A 51 18.86 -35.20 -7.04
C ALA A 51 18.31 -36.62 -7.20
N GLN A 52 17.04 -36.76 -7.56
CA GLN A 52 16.43 -38.05 -7.87
C GLN A 52 17.10 -38.70 -9.09
N GLY A 53 17.26 -37.96 -10.19
CA GLY A 53 17.93 -38.46 -11.39
C GLY A 53 19.36 -38.92 -11.11
N LEU A 54 20.12 -38.17 -10.29
CA LEU A 54 21.45 -38.59 -9.86
C LEU A 54 21.42 -39.86 -9.02
N ALA A 55 20.46 -40.00 -8.09
CA ALA A 55 20.33 -41.21 -7.29
C ALA A 55 20.01 -42.44 -8.15
N GLU A 56 19.18 -42.29 -9.17
CA GLU A 56 18.86 -43.35 -10.14
C GLU A 56 20.06 -43.70 -11.03
N GLU A 57 20.85 -42.73 -11.50
CA GLU A 57 22.08 -43.03 -12.26
C GLU A 57 23.13 -43.71 -11.38
N ARG A 58 23.27 -43.28 -10.11
CA ARG A 58 24.18 -43.91 -9.14
C ARG A 58 23.83 -45.37 -8.90
N SER A 59 22.55 -45.71 -8.76
CA SER A 59 22.12 -47.09 -8.54
C SER A 59 22.38 -48.02 -9.73
N ARG A 60 22.45 -47.48 -10.94
CA ARG A 60 22.79 -48.20 -12.18
C ARG A 60 24.29 -48.26 -12.48
N GLY A 61 25.11 -47.60 -11.67
CA GLY A 61 26.54 -47.41 -11.92
C GLY A 61 26.78 -46.21 -12.84
N ILE A 62 27.34 -45.15 -12.28
CA ILE A 62 27.68 -43.90 -12.99
C ILE A 62 29.20 -43.71 -12.99
N SER A 63 29.74 -43.09 -14.05
CA SER A 63 31.16 -42.73 -14.06
C SER A 63 31.45 -41.58 -13.10
N VAL A 64 32.65 -41.57 -12.51
CA VAL A 64 33.10 -40.53 -11.58
C VAL A 64 33.03 -39.13 -12.21
N GLY A 65 33.33 -39.01 -13.50
CA GLY A 65 33.24 -37.74 -14.22
C GLY A 65 31.82 -37.19 -14.27
N ARG A 66 30.84 -38.06 -14.59
CA ARG A 66 29.43 -37.67 -14.63
C ARG A 66 28.89 -37.34 -13.24
N ASP A 67 29.25 -38.15 -12.24
CA ASP A 67 28.87 -37.93 -10.84
C ASP A 67 29.32 -36.55 -10.32
N ARG A 68 30.56 -36.16 -10.65
CA ARG A 68 31.10 -34.83 -10.32
C ARG A 68 30.32 -33.71 -10.98
N ILE A 69 29.95 -33.86 -12.26
CA ILE A 69 29.16 -32.85 -12.99
C ILE A 69 27.78 -32.67 -12.33
N HIS A 70 27.07 -33.76 -12.04
CA HIS A 70 25.77 -33.68 -11.38
C HIS A 70 25.85 -33.08 -9.98
N THR A 71 26.87 -33.47 -9.20
CA THR A 71 27.10 -32.93 -7.86
C THR A 71 27.39 -31.43 -7.91
N ALA A 72 28.22 -30.97 -8.87
CA ALA A 72 28.48 -29.55 -9.07
C ALA A 72 27.21 -28.77 -9.48
N PHE A 73 26.37 -29.35 -10.32
CA PHE A 73 25.09 -28.76 -10.70
C PHE A 73 24.14 -28.62 -9.51
N LEU A 74 24.01 -29.66 -8.68
CA LEU A 74 23.21 -29.60 -7.45
C LEU A 74 23.72 -28.56 -6.44
N ARG A 75 25.04 -28.42 -6.34
CA ARG A 75 25.65 -27.38 -5.51
C ARG A 75 25.26 -25.99 -6.01
N ARG A 76 25.37 -25.74 -7.31
CA ARG A 76 24.95 -24.47 -7.93
C ARG A 76 23.47 -24.17 -7.68
N LEU A 77 22.58 -25.15 -7.84
CA LEU A 77 21.15 -24.96 -7.52
C LEU A 77 20.92 -24.63 -6.04
N THR A 78 21.76 -25.13 -5.15
CA THR A 78 21.70 -24.84 -3.72
C THR A 78 22.16 -23.42 -3.42
N GLU A 79 23.23 -22.96 -4.08
CA GLU A 79 23.70 -21.57 -4.02
C GLU A 79 22.62 -20.60 -4.56
N GLU A 80 22.05 -20.89 -5.74
CA GLU A 80 20.96 -20.10 -6.34
C GLU A 80 19.71 -20.04 -5.42
N LEU A 81 19.37 -21.14 -4.75
CA LEU A 81 18.29 -21.16 -3.76
C LEU A 81 18.59 -20.29 -2.55
N ALA A 82 19.82 -20.34 -2.02
CA ALA A 82 20.22 -19.52 -0.88
C ALA A 82 20.13 -18.02 -1.22
N GLU A 83 20.61 -17.63 -2.40
CA GLU A 83 20.47 -16.26 -2.91
C GLU A 83 19.00 -15.86 -3.06
N ALA A 84 18.18 -16.74 -3.65
CA ALA A 84 16.76 -16.48 -3.84
C ALA A 84 16.01 -16.31 -2.51
N HIS A 85 16.36 -17.09 -1.48
CA HIS A 85 15.83 -16.92 -0.12
C HIS A 85 16.29 -15.60 0.52
N GLY A 86 17.56 -15.23 0.36
CA GLY A 86 18.05 -13.93 0.84
C GLY A 86 17.32 -12.75 0.20
N GLU A 87 17.02 -12.84 -1.09
CA GLU A 87 16.23 -11.83 -1.80
C GLU A 87 14.75 -11.82 -1.39
N LEU A 88 14.18 -12.98 -1.04
CA LEU A 88 12.83 -13.08 -0.50
C LEU A 88 12.69 -12.30 0.82
N GLU A 89 13.64 -12.46 1.73
CA GLU A 89 13.62 -11.75 3.02
C GLU A 89 13.73 -10.23 2.83
N LYS A 90 14.63 -9.76 1.97
CA LYS A 90 14.71 -8.32 1.61
C LYS A 90 13.39 -7.78 1.06
N ARG A 91 12.68 -8.58 0.25
CA ARG A 91 11.36 -8.20 -0.30
C ARG A 91 10.28 -8.16 0.78
N ARG A 92 10.31 -9.07 1.75
CA ARG A 92 9.40 -9.07 2.91
C ARG A 92 9.62 -7.83 3.77
N GLU A 93 10.87 -7.50 4.09
CA GLU A 93 11.21 -6.28 4.82
C GLU A 93 10.72 -5.03 4.09
N ARG A 94 10.95 -4.96 2.76
CA ARG A 94 10.45 -3.86 1.93
C ARG A 94 8.93 -3.76 1.94
N LEU A 95 8.22 -4.88 1.91
CA LEU A 95 6.77 -4.92 1.98
C LEU A 95 6.26 -4.37 3.32
N GLU A 96 6.86 -4.78 4.43
CA GLU A 96 6.49 -4.29 5.77
C GLU A 96 6.75 -2.78 5.93
N LEU A 97 7.87 -2.29 5.38
CA LEU A 97 8.14 -0.85 5.31
C LEU A 97 7.07 -0.11 4.49
N LEU A 98 6.66 -0.65 3.35
CA LEU A 98 5.60 -0.02 2.53
C LEU A 98 4.24 -0.03 3.24
N LYS A 99 3.92 -1.10 3.97
CA LYS A 99 2.70 -1.16 4.81
C LYS A 99 2.72 -0.09 5.90
N SER A 100 3.86 0.09 6.60
CA SER A 100 3.97 1.12 7.64
C SER A 100 3.87 2.54 7.06
N LEU A 101 4.51 2.79 5.92
CA LEU A 101 4.40 4.07 5.21
C LEU A 101 2.97 4.35 4.73
N LEU A 102 2.25 3.34 4.24
CA LEU A 102 0.87 3.48 3.82
C LEU A 102 -0.04 3.85 5.00
N ARG A 103 0.13 3.19 6.15
CA ARG A 103 -0.59 3.53 7.39
C ARG A 103 -0.34 4.99 7.79
N LEU A 104 0.92 5.42 7.80
CA LEU A 104 1.28 6.80 8.14
C LEU A 104 0.68 7.81 7.15
N ALA A 105 0.73 7.53 5.85
CA ALA A 105 0.16 8.39 4.81
C ALA A 105 -1.36 8.51 4.96
N ALA A 106 -2.05 7.39 5.18
CA ALA A 106 -3.49 7.34 5.41
C ALA A 106 -3.90 8.12 6.67
N MET A 107 -3.17 7.95 7.78
CA MET A 107 -3.41 8.72 9.01
C MET A 107 -3.26 10.23 8.77
N LYS A 108 -2.16 10.65 8.14
CA LYS A 108 -1.90 12.08 7.86
C LYS A 108 -2.97 12.68 6.95
N LYS A 109 -3.46 11.93 5.97
CA LYS A 109 -4.57 12.38 5.11
C LYS A 109 -5.86 12.50 5.92
N LYS A 110 -6.23 11.45 6.66
CA LYS A 110 -7.46 11.40 7.46
C LYS A 110 -7.55 12.56 8.45
N SER A 111 -6.44 12.91 9.11
CA SER A 111 -6.43 14.08 10.02
C SER A 111 -6.79 15.40 9.33
N LEU A 112 -6.39 15.60 8.06
CA LEU A 112 -6.76 16.80 7.31
C LEU A 112 -8.20 16.76 6.80
N GLU A 113 -8.69 15.56 6.43
CA GLU A 113 -10.10 15.37 6.04
C GLU A 113 -11.02 15.69 7.21
N SER A 114 -10.73 15.16 8.40
CA SER A 114 -11.50 15.46 9.61
C SER A 114 -11.49 16.96 9.96
N LEU A 115 -10.35 17.63 9.79
CA LEU A 115 -10.25 19.08 9.99
C LEU A 115 -11.12 19.86 8.98
N LYS A 116 -11.13 19.42 7.71
CA LYS A 116 -11.97 20.02 6.66
C LYS A 116 -13.46 19.84 6.98
N GLU A 117 -13.86 18.64 7.38
CA GLU A 117 -15.24 18.32 7.76
C GLU A 117 -15.72 19.15 8.97
N GLU A 118 -14.86 19.34 9.96
CA GLU A 118 -15.16 20.19 11.11
C GLU A 118 -15.32 21.67 10.70
N GLN A 119 -14.42 22.20 9.88
CA GLN A 119 -14.52 23.58 9.38
C GLN A 119 -15.77 23.78 8.52
N LEU A 120 -16.13 22.79 7.71
CA LEU A 120 -17.35 22.83 6.90
C LEU A 120 -18.60 22.85 7.77
N ARG A 121 -18.68 22.00 8.80
CA ARG A 121 -19.79 22.00 9.76
C ARG A 121 -19.95 23.36 10.43
N ARG A 122 -18.86 23.93 10.94
CA ARG A 122 -18.87 25.27 11.56
C ARG A 122 -19.29 26.38 10.57
N PHE A 123 -18.98 26.23 9.28
CA PHE A 123 -19.40 27.18 8.25
C PHE A 123 -20.92 27.09 8.01
N ILE A 124 -21.46 25.87 7.89
CA ILE A 124 -22.90 25.62 7.72
C ILE A 124 -23.68 26.16 8.93
N GLU A 125 -23.28 25.82 10.14
CA GLU A 125 -23.93 26.31 11.38
C GLU A 125 -23.94 27.85 11.47
N LYS A 126 -22.88 28.51 11.00
CA LYS A 126 -22.83 29.98 10.97
C LYS A 126 -23.76 30.57 9.91
N ALA A 127 -23.85 29.94 8.74
CA ALA A 127 -24.76 30.36 7.68
C ALA A 127 -26.21 30.24 8.13
N GLU A 128 -26.58 29.11 8.73
CA GLU A 128 -27.93 28.86 9.28
C GLU A 128 -28.29 29.89 10.37
N ARG A 129 -27.36 30.18 11.30
CA ARG A 129 -27.57 31.22 12.32
C ARG A 129 -27.74 32.62 11.73
N MET A 130 -27.01 32.95 10.66
CA MET A 130 -27.17 34.23 9.98
C MET A 130 -28.52 34.32 9.27
N GLU A 131 -28.94 33.24 8.60
CA GLU A 131 -30.23 33.16 7.93
C GLU A 131 -31.39 33.29 8.93
N GLN A 132 -31.30 32.59 10.08
CA GLN A 132 -32.30 32.70 11.14
C GLN A 132 -32.41 34.13 11.69
N LYS A 133 -31.28 34.82 11.94
CA LYS A 133 -31.29 36.21 12.38
C LYS A 133 -31.95 37.15 11.36
N LEU A 134 -31.66 36.97 10.07
CA LEU A 134 -32.28 37.76 9.01
C LEU A 134 -33.80 37.55 8.94
N LEU A 135 -34.25 36.30 9.14
CA LEU A 135 -35.69 35.99 9.21
C LEU A 135 -36.35 36.64 10.43
N ASP A 136 -35.72 36.56 11.60
CA ASP A 136 -36.22 37.17 12.83
C ASP A 136 -36.34 38.71 12.68
N GLU A 137 -35.30 39.37 12.14
CA GLU A 137 -35.31 40.81 11.84
C GLU A 137 -36.41 41.19 10.84
N PHE A 138 -36.64 40.36 9.81
CA PHE A 138 -37.72 40.56 8.85
C PHE A 138 -39.11 40.44 9.49
N VAL A 139 -39.32 39.50 10.42
CA VAL A 139 -40.58 39.33 11.14
C VAL A 139 -40.85 40.53 12.06
N VAL A 140 -39.82 41.02 12.77
CA VAL A 140 -39.93 42.20 13.66
C VAL A 140 -40.31 43.44 12.86
N THR A 141 -39.56 43.76 11.80
CA THR A 141 -39.84 44.93 10.93
C THR A 141 -41.21 44.86 10.25
N ARG A 142 -41.70 43.66 9.92
CA ARG A 142 -43.06 43.48 9.39
C ARG A 142 -44.14 43.72 10.45
N ARG A 143 -43.92 43.30 11.71
CA ARG A 143 -44.85 43.56 12.81
C ARG A 143 -44.92 45.04 13.19
N GLU A 144 -43.79 45.73 13.22
CA GLU A 144 -43.72 47.19 13.48
C GLU A 144 -44.47 48.01 12.41
N ARG A 145 -44.58 47.50 11.18
CA ARG A 145 -45.37 48.14 10.10
C ARG A 145 -46.87 47.84 10.16
N GLN A 146 -47.31 46.86 10.95
CA GLN A 146 -48.72 46.45 11.05
C GLN A 146 -49.43 46.94 12.33
N ASN A 147 -48.70 47.48 13.29
CA ASN A 147 -49.26 48.22 14.43
C ASN A 147 -48.90 49.72 14.28
N PRO A 148 -49.82 50.58 13.80
CA PRO A 148 -49.68 52.02 13.90
C PRO A 148 -49.82 52.52 15.35
#